data_AF-A0A8B6FBM9-F1
#
_entry.id   AF-A0A8B6FBM9-F1
#
_cell.length_a   1.000
_cell.length_b   1.000
_cell.length_c   1.000
_cell.angle_alpha   90.00
_cell.angle_beta   90.00
_cell.angle_gamma   90.00
#
_symmetry.space_group_name_H-M   'P 1'
#
loop_
_entity.id
_entity.type
_entity.pdbx_description
1 polymer ?
#
loop_
_entity_poly.entity_id
_entity_poly.type
_entity_poly.pdbx_seq_one_letter_code
_entity_poly.pdbx_strand_id
1 'polypeptide(L)'
;MDHTADCDMQTDDDFTSLQPSELISQDNPISYDQVENSTGGFVYQITDVKRVLRFLCLGTEKGSYYAKEKELLRENIQCIDR
;
A
#
# COMPACT_ATOMS: atom_id res chain seq x y z
N MET A 1 -31.85 35.42 10.13
CA MET A 1 -31.10 34.64 9.13
C MET A 1 -29.63 34.81 9.45
N ASP A 2 -29.04 33.85 10.15
CA ASP A 2 -27.70 33.41 9.80
C ASP A 2 -27.61 31.95 10.23
N HIS A 3 -27.31 31.10 9.27
CA HIS A 3 -27.35 29.66 9.39
C HIS A 3 -26.01 29.23 9.96
N THR A 4 -25.95 28.95 11.25
CA THR A 4 -24.91 28.06 11.78
C THR A 4 -25.21 26.69 11.19
N ALA A 5 -24.64 26.42 10.02
CA ALA A 5 -24.65 25.10 9.43
C ALA A 5 -23.85 24.21 10.37
N ASP A 6 -24.56 23.42 11.17
CA ASP A 6 -24.04 22.22 11.78
C ASP A 6 -23.45 21.40 10.62
N CYS A 7 -22.12 21.38 10.56
CA CYS A 7 -21.39 20.54 9.63
C CYS A 7 -21.58 19.12 10.14
N ASP A 8 -22.71 18.52 9.78
CA ASP A 8 -22.93 17.10 9.91
C ASP A 8 -21.80 16.44 9.11
N MET A 9 -20.79 15.98 9.83
CA MET A 9 -19.90 14.94 9.33
C MET A 9 -20.78 13.71 9.16
N GLN A 10 -21.50 13.60 8.05
CA GLN A 10 -22.00 12.32 7.58
C GLN A 10 -20.78 11.43 7.46
N THR A 11 -20.56 10.60 8.49
CA THR A 11 -19.67 9.46 8.40
C THR A 11 -20.33 8.52 7.41
N ASP A 12 -19.91 8.64 6.15
CA ASP A 12 -20.34 7.74 5.09
C ASP A 12 -20.11 6.31 5.57
N ASP A 13 -21.22 5.58 5.53
CA ASP A 13 -21.46 4.17 5.77
C ASP A 13 -20.25 3.21 5.83
N ASP A 14 -20.30 2.40 6.89
CA ASP A 14 -20.14 0.93 6.80
C ASP A 14 -18.72 0.32 6.87
N PHE A 15 -17.90 0.73 7.84
CA PHE A 15 -16.74 -0.09 8.24
C PHE A 15 -17.01 -1.01 9.45
N THR A 16 -18.19 -0.88 10.07
CA THR A 16 -18.51 -1.47 11.38
C THR A 16 -19.40 -2.72 11.33
N SER A 17 -19.84 -3.17 10.15
CA SER A 17 -20.78 -4.29 10.00
C SER A 17 -20.10 -5.65 9.74
N LEU A 18 -18.82 -5.66 9.36
CA LEU A 18 -18.08 -6.88 9.04
C LEU A 18 -17.83 -7.71 10.31
N GLN A 19 -18.33 -8.94 10.33
CA GLN A 19 -18.06 -9.85 11.43
C GLN A 19 -16.63 -10.41 11.29
N PRO A 20 -15.84 -10.55 12.38
CA PRO A 20 -14.45 -11.00 12.30
C PRO A 20 -14.25 -12.36 11.60
N SER A 21 -15.28 -13.21 11.58
CA SER A 21 -15.27 -14.52 10.89
C SER A 21 -15.23 -14.43 9.37
N GLU A 22 -15.58 -13.27 8.79
CA GLU A 22 -15.60 -13.02 7.35
C GLU A 22 -14.28 -12.41 6.86
N LEU A 23 -13.37 -12.07 7.77
CA LEU A 23 -12.06 -11.49 7.47
C LEU A 23 -11.02 -12.59 7.28
N ILE A 24 -10.33 -12.55 6.15
CA ILE A 24 -9.19 -13.43 5.86
C ILE A 24 -7.92 -12.77 6.45
N SER A 25 -7.14 -13.52 7.23
CA SER A 25 -5.85 -13.01 7.75
C SER A 25 -4.92 -12.66 6.59
N GLN A 26 -4.13 -11.58 6.73
CA GLN A 26 -3.14 -11.17 5.74
C GLN A 26 -2.02 -12.21 5.51
N ASP A 27 -1.87 -13.17 6.43
CA ASP A 27 -0.98 -14.33 6.27
C ASP A 27 -1.48 -15.31 5.20
N ASN A 28 -2.69 -15.11 4.68
CA ASN A 28 -3.26 -15.90 3.60
C ASN A 28 -3.61 -14.99 2.41
N PRO A 29 -3.31 -15.40 1.16
CA PRO A 29 -3.69 -14.63 0.00
C PRO A 29 -5.21 -14.66 -0.19
N ILE A 30 -5.77 -13.50 -0.50
CA ILE A 30 -7.19 -13.33 -0.86
C ILE A 30 -7.38 -13.57 -2.36
N SER A 31 -6.36 -13.29 -3.17
CA SER A 31 -6.37 -13.48 -4.63
C SER A 31 -5.04 -14.06 -5.12
N TYR A 32 -5.07 -14.72 -6.28
CA TYR A 32 -3.92 -15.44 -6.85
C TYR A 32 -2.81 -14.53 -7.36
N ASP A 33 -3.10 -13.25 -7.59
CA ASP A 33 -2.19 -12.23 -8.12
C ASP A 33 -1.49 -11.42 -7.01
N GLN A 34 -1.72 -11.77 -5.75
CA GLN A 34 -0.96 -11.23 -4.63
C GLN A 34 0.43 -11.85 -4.52
N VAL A 35 1.37 -11.06 -4.01
CA VAL A 35 2.76 -11.42 -3.74
C VAL A 35 3.05 -11.27 -2.25
N GLU A 36 3.97 -12.08 -1.73
CA GLU A 36 4.41 -12.01 -0.34
C GLU A 36 5.29 -10.76 -0.12
N ASN A 37 5.04 -10.04 0.97
CA ASN A 37 5.82 -8.88 1.38
C ASN A 37 7.00 -9.27 2.30
N SER A 38 7.84 -8.31 2.69
CA SER A 38 9.02 -8.56 3.54
C SER A 38 8.71 -9.06 4.96
N THR A 39 7.44 -9.07 5.39
CA THR A 39 7.00 -9.56 6.71
C THR A 39 6.13 -10.82 6.62
N GLY A 40 6.01 -11.45 5.45
CA GLY A 40 5.26 -12.69 5.23
C GLY A 40 3.76 -12.52 4.96
N GLY A 41 3.27 -11.29 4.84
CA GLY A 41 1.87 -11.01 4.48
C GLY A 41 1.67 -10.83 2.97
N PHE A 42 0.47 -11.07 2.46
CA PHE A 42 0.17 -10.97 1.03
C PHE A 42 -0.33 -9.57 0.64
N VAL A 43 0.26 -9.00 -0.42
CA VAL A 43 -0.02 -7.65 -0.95
C VAL A 43 -0.02 -7.66 -2.48
N TYR A 44 -0.47 -6.58 -3.12
CA TYR A 44 -0.41 -6.45 -4.58
C TYR A 44 0.88 -5.80 -5.05
N GLN A 45 1.46 -6.36 -6.12
CA GLN A 45 2.62 -5.77 -6.79
C GLN A 45 2.24 -4.44 -7.45
N ILE A 46 3.03 -3.40 -7.22
CA ILE A 46 2.81 -2.11 -7.89
C ILE A 46 3.26 -2.19 -9.35
N THR A 47 2.59 -1.43 -10.21
CA THR A 47 2.99 -1.27 -11.61
C THR A 47 4.31 -0.49 -11.72
N ASP A 48 5.06 -0.71 -12.80
CA ASP A 48 6.36 -0.07 -13.02
C ASP A 48 6.27 1.46 -12.98
N VAL A 49 5.24 2.03 -13.63
CA VAL A 49 5.01 3.49 -13.62
C VAL A 49 4.82 4.02 -12.19
N LYS A 50 4.04 3.33 -11.35
CA LYS A 50 3.86 3.71 -9.94
C LYS A 50 5.16 3.56 -9.15
N ARG A 51 5.99 2.56 -9.49
CA ARG A 51 7.31 2.35 -8.88
C ARG A 51 8.29 3.47 -9.21
N VAL A 52 8.35 3.91 -10.47
CA VAL A 52 9.15 5.07 -10.89
C VAL A 52 8.72 6.33 -10.16
N LEU A 53 7.41 6.60 -10.06
CA LEU A 53 6.92 7.77 -9.32
C LEU A 53 7.35 7.75 -7.84
N ARG A 54 7.24 6.59 -7.17
CA ARG A 54 7.73 6.45 -5.79
C ARG A 54 9.24 6.69 -5.70
N PHE A 55 10.00 6.16 -6.64
CA PHE A 55 11.45 6.37 -6.70
C PHE A 55 11.81 7.84 -6.87
N LEU A 56 11.12 8.59 -7.73
CA LEU A 56 11.35 10.02 -7.91
C LEU A 56 10.97 10.85 -6.68
N CYS A 57 9.93 10.46 -5.94
CA CYS A 57 9.50 11.18 -4.74
C CYS A 57 10.34 10.87 -3.50
N LEU A 58 10.69 9.59 -3.28
CA LEU A 58 11.31 9.12 -2.04
C LEU A 58 12.81 8.85 -2.18
N GLY A 59 13.30 8.65 -3.40
CA GLY A 59 14.65 8.15 -3.64
C GLY A 59 14.86 6.75 -3.07
N THR A 60 16.12 6.41 -2.81
CA THR A 60 16.53 5.15 -2.15
C THR A 60 17.53 5.36 -1.01
N GLU A 61 17.87 6.61 -0.70
CA GLU A 61 18.87 6.95 0.32
C GLU A 61 18.47 6.38 1.68
N LYS A 62 19.42 5.78 2.40
CA LYS A 62 19.24 5.06 3.68
C LYS A 62 18.43 3.76 3.60
N GLY A 63 17.88 3.42 2.43
CA GLY A 63 17.06 2.22 2.24
C GLY A 63 15.70 2.30 2.95
N SER A 64 15.12 1.15 3.26
CA SER A 64 13.91 1.04 4.08
C SER A 64 14.24 0.25 5.35
N TYR A 65 13.29 0.20 6.29
CA TYR A 65 13.43 -0.67 7.46
C TYR A 65 13.68 -2.14 7.08
N TYR A 66 13.21 -2.57 5.91
CA TYR A 66 13.27 -3.96 5.45
C TYR A 66 14.32 -4.23 4.36
N ALA A 67 14.92 -3.20 3.75
CA ALA A 67 15.82 -3.38 2.61
C ALA A 67 16.95 -2.34 2.60
N LYS A 68 18.14 -2.78 2.18
CA LYS A 68 19.32 -1.90 2.13
C LYS A 68 19.23 -0.96 0.92
N GLU A 69 19.86 0.21 1.02
CA GLU A 69 19.90 1.22 -0.05
C GLU A 69 20.31 0.66 -1.42
N LYS A 70 21.39 -0.13 -1.49
CA LYS A 70 21.87 -0.71 -2.76
C LYS A 70 20.90 -1.71 -3.40
N GLU A 71 20.16 -2.43 -2.56
CA GLU A 71 19.17 -3.41 -3.00
C GLU A 71 17.95 -2.69 -3.56
N LEU A 72 17.40 -1.74 -2.80
CA LEU A 72 16.29 -0.89 -3.26
C LEU A 72 16.63 -0.13 -4.56
N LEU A 73 17.86 0.37 -4.69
CA LEU A 73 18.31 1.00 -5.92
C LEU A 73 18.25 0.04 -7.10
N ARG A 74 18.82 -1.17 -6.95
CA ARG A 74 18.85 -2.16 -8.03
C ARG A 74 17.44 -2.55 -8.46
N GLU A 75 16.56 -2.85 -7.50
CA GLU A 75 15.21 -3.27 -7.82
C GLU A 75 14.38 -2.13 -8.45
N ASN A 76 14.59 -0.88 -8.04
CA ASN A 76 13.93 0.26 -8.67
C ASN A 76 14.46 0.53 -10.09
N ILE A 77 15.74 0.26 -10.38
CA ILE A 77 16.28 0.39 -11.75
C ILE A 77 15.66 -0.65 -12.70
N GLN A 78 15.41 -1.87 -12.22
CA GLN A 78 14.82 -2.95 -13.03
C GLN A 78 13.46 -2.60 -13.64
N CYS A 79 12.69 -1.69 -13.04
CA CYS A 79 11.40 -1.27 -13.61
C CYS A 79 11.54 -0.31 -14.80
N ILE A 80 12.75 0.19 -15.05
CA ILE A 80 13.07 1.12 -16.15
C ILE A 80 13.78 0.39 -17.30
N ASP A 81 14.63 -0.60 -16.98
CA ASP A 81 15.54 -1.29 -17.92
C ASP A 81 14.88 -2.47 -18.68
N ARG A 82 13.65 -2.29 -19.17
CA ARG A 82 12.87 -3.34 -19.87
C ARG A 82 13.22 -3.51 -21.34
#